data_AF-R7LWE9-F1
#
_entry.id   AF-R7LWE9-F1
#
_cell.length_a   1.000
_cell.length_b   1.000
_cell.length_c   1.000
_cell.angle_alpha   90.00
_cell.angle_beta   90.00
_cell.angle_gamma   90.00
#
_symmetry.space_group_name_H-M   'P 1'
#
loop_
_entity.id
_entity.type
_entity.pdbx_description
1 polymer ?
#
loop_
_entity_poly.entity_id
_entity_poly.type
_entity_poly.pdbx_seq_one_letter_code
_entity_poly.pdbx_strand_id
1 'polypeptide(L)'
;MNIERLARHLKEFTLDEIEMIAECDCKNEFERLLNTNKIVFEQGVFKIANKNENKFGVFINNADTNSNLTIPHAVKIFIDNYAKCYCSHRTYMKYRAIFKFDIMPILEQYNIQIFNYDSIVIIYNSLVVRDFKPLRIKNTMALLKQFLKYCKSEKLLNTYVDFQVKRVSKKNEYSLDRINFT
;
A
#
# COMPACT_ATOMS: atom_id res chain seq x y z
N MET A 1 -37.07 -4.89 -6.79
CA MET A 1 -36.06 -5.83 -6.23
C MET A 1 -34.82 -5.80 -7.13
N ASN A 2 -33.59 -5.88 -6.59
CA ASN A 2 -32.39 -5.89 -7.43
C ASN A 2 -32.05 -7.33 -7.84
N ILE A 3 -32.37 -7.69 -9.09
CA ILE A 3 -32.19 -9.03 -9.66
C ILE A 3 -30.72 -9.45 -9.65
N GLU A 4 -29.79 -8.54 -9.95
CA GLU A 4 -28.35 -8.84 -9.90
C GLU A 4 -27.91 -9.23 -8.47
N ARG A 5 -28.43 -8.54 -7.45
CA ARG A 5 -28.12 -8.86 -6.04
C ARG A 5 -28.66 -10.25 -5.66
N LEU A 6 -29.84 -10.59 -6.15
CA LEU A 6 -30.47 -11.89 -5.91
C LEU A 6 -29.71 -13.03 -6.62
N ALA A 7 -29.39 -12.84 -7.90
CA ALA A 7 -28.55 -13.75 -8.69
C ALA A 7 -27.20 -14.03 -8.02
N ARG A 8 -26.55 -13.00 -7.44
CA ARG A 8 -25.30 -13.17 -6.68
C ARG A 8 -25.47 -14.02 -5.42
N HIS A 9 -26.64 -13.99 -4.79
CA HIS A 9 -26.91 -14.77 -3.59
C HIS A 9 -27.13 -16.24 -3.91
N LEU A 10 -27.88 -16.51 -4.98
CA LEU A 10 -28.20 -17.87 -5.43
C LEU A 10 -26.98 -18.59 -6.04
N LYS A 11 -26.04 -17.85 -6.65
CA LYS A 11 -24.84 -18.33 -7.37
C LYS A 11 -25.13 -19.16 -8.61
N GLU A 12 -26.03 -20.13 -8.52
CA GLU A 12 -26.58 -20.95 -9.61
C GLU A 12 -28.11 -20.97 -9.48
N PHE A 13 -28.83 -20.78 -10.58
CA PHE A 13 -30.29 -20.69 -10.60
C PHE A 13 -30.87 -20.83 -12.01
N THR A 14 -32.16 -21.12 -12.09
CA THR A 14 -32.97 -21.07 -13.31
C THR A 14 -33.75 -19.76 -13.40
N LEU A 15 -34.33 -19.48 -14.58
CA LEU A 15 -35.19 -18.31 -14.76
C LEU A 15 -36.42 -18.39 -13.85
N ASP A 16 -37.08 -19.54 -13.82
CA ASP A 16 -38.30 -19.76 -13.03
C ASP A 16 -38.05 -19.55 -11.53
N GLU A 17 -36.93 -20.04 -11.00
CA GLU A 17 -36.57 -19.87 -9.58
C GLU A 17 -36.40 -18.40 -9.21
N ILE A 18 -35.76 -17.61 -10.07
CA ILE A 18 -35.55 -16.19 -9.77
C ILE A 18 -36.85 -15.40 -9.95
N GLU A 19 -37.68 -15.74 -10.93
CA GLU A 19 -38.95 -15.06 -11.20
C GLU A 19 -39.95 -15.34 -10.07
N MET A 20 -39.95 -16.56 -9.53
CA MET A 20 -40.74 -16.93 -8.36
C MET A 20 -40.34 -16.11 -7.12
N ILE A 21 -39.03 -15.91 -6.88
CA ILE A 21 -38.56 -15.10 -5.73
C ILE A 21 -38.78 -13.60 -6.00
N ALA A 22 -38.56 -13.17 -7.24
CA ALA A 22 -38.61 -11.76 -7.62
C ALA A 22 -40.05 -11.25 -7.76
N GLU A 23 -41.01 -12.16 -7.93
CA GLU A 23 -42.43 -11.91 -8.23
C GLU A 23 -42.60 -10.98 -9.46
N CYS A 24 -41.70 -11.09 -10.45
CA CYS A 24 -41.74 -10.30 -11.67
C CYS A 24 -41.04 -11.00 -12.87
N ASP A 25 -41.42 -10.65 -14.10
CA ASP A 25 -40.72 -11.06 -15.33
C ASP A 25 -39.30 -10.46 -15.35
N CYS A 26 -38.30 -11.34 -15.38
CA CYS A 26 -36.89 -10.98 -15.26
C CYS A 26 -36.13 -11.01 -16.61
N LYS A 27 -36.80 -11.34 -17.72
CA LYS A 27 -36.15 -11.61 -19.03
C LYS A 27 -35.26 -10.47 -19.52
N ASN A 28 -35.77 -9.25 -19.56
CA ASN A 28 -35.03 -8.08 -20.06
C ASN A 28 -33.79 -7.78 -19.20
N GLU A 29 -33.90 -7.96 -17.89
CA GLU A 29 -32.78 -7.74 -16.97
C GLU A 29 -31.72 -8.83 -17.12
N PHE A 30 -32.14 -10.07 -17.37
CA PHE A 30 -31.25 -11.21 -17.64
C PHE A 30 -30.49 -11.06 -18.94
N GLU A 31 -31.16 -10.66 -20.03
CA GLU A 31 -30.51 -10.32 -21.28
C GLU A 31 -29.44 -9.24 -21.07
N ARG A 32 -29.74 -8.22 -20.26
CA ARG A 32 -28.75 -7.21 -19.88
C ARG A 32 -27.57 -7.80 -19.09
N LEU A 33 -27.82 -8.69 -18.14
CA LEU A 33 -26.79 -9.32 -17.31
C LEU A 33 -25.90 -10.30 -18.10
N LEU A 34 -26.48 -11.04 -19.06
CA LEU A 34 -25.76 -11.88 -20.03
C LEU A 34 -24.89 -11.01 -20.94
N ASN A 35 -25.47 -9.96 -21.54
CA ASN A 35 -24.75 -9.06 -22.43
C ASN A 35 -23.61 -8.30 -21.74
N THR A 36 -23.69 -8.11 -20.42
CA THR A 36 -22.64 -7.51 -19.61
C THR A 36 -21.66 -8.52 -19.00
N ASN A 37 -21.76 -9.81 -19.38
CA ASN A 37 -20.95 -10.91 -18.85
C ASN A 37 -20.94 -10.98 -17.31
N LYS A 38 -22.05 -10.60 -16.66
CA LYS A 38 -22.21 -10.70 -15.20
C LYS A 38 -22.74 -12.08 -14.78
N ILE A 39 -23.50 -12.72 -15.66
CA ILE A 39 -23.94 -14.10 -15.55
C ILE A 39 -23.56 -14.85 -16.83
N VAL A 40 -23.41 -16.16 -16.74
CA VAL A 40 -23.22 -17.09 -17.85
C VAL A 40 -24.31 -18.14 -17.82
N PHE A 41 -24.71 -18.64 -18.98
CA PHE A 41 -25.68 -19.73 -19.08
C PHE A 41 -24.96 -20.99 -19.54
N GLU A 42 -24.89 -22.00 -18.66
CA GLU A 42 -24.17 -23.24 -18.90
C GLU A 42 -25.02 -24.42 -18.41
N GLN A 43 -25.13 -25.47 -19.23
CA GLN A 43 -25.84 -26.71 -18.87
C GLN A 43 -27.29 -26.52 -18.39
N GLY A 44 -28.00 -25.52 -18.92
CA GLY A 44 -29.41 -25.28 -18.57
C GLY A 44 -29.62 -24.42 -17.33
N VAL A 45 -28.56 -23.93 -16.69
CA VAL A 45 -28.64 -23.04 -15.51
C VAL A 45 -27.83 -21.76 -15.73
N PHE A 46 -28.26 -20.68 -15.08
CA PHE A 46 -27.51 -19.44 -14.99
C PHE A 46 -26.53 -19.51 -13.82
N LYS A 47 -25.30 -19.02 -14.04
CA LYS A 47 -24.26 -18.89 -13.02
C LYS A 47 -23.70 -17.49 -13.02
N ILE A 48 -23.22 -17.00 -11.87
CA ILE A 48 -22.44 -15.75 -11.84
C ILE A 48 -21.12 -15.97 -12.58
N ALA A 49 -20.77 -15.04 -13.48
CA ALA A 49 -19.48 -15.06 -14.14
C ALA A 49 -18.38 -14.88 -13.08
N ASN A 50 -17.66 -15.95 -12.75
CA ASN A 50 -16.48 -15.86 -11.89
C ASN A 50 -15.42 -15.08 -12.65
N LYS A 51 -15.28 -13.78 -12.36
CA LYS A 51 -14.01 -13.12 -12.62
C LYS A 51 -12.98 -13.88 -11.79
N ASN A 52 -12.09 -14.61 -12.45
CA ASN A 52 -10.85 -15.08 -11.84
C ASN A 52 -10.01 -13.84 -11.52
N GLU A 53 -10.44 -13.09 -10.50
CA GLU A 53 -9.62 -12.08 -9.85
C GLU A 53 -8.61 -12.86 -9.03
N ASN A 54 -7.51 -13.26 -9.67
CA ASN A 54 -6.33 -13.67 -8.93
C ASN A 54 -6.01 -12.53 -7.95
N LYS A 55 -6.38 -12.71 -6.68
CA LYS A 55 -6.25 -11.67 -5.64
C LYS A 55 -4.79 -11.37 -5.30
N PHE A 56 -3.87 -12.17 -5.83
CA PHE A 56 -2.44 -12.11 -5.56
C PHE A 56 -1.66 -12.32 -6.85
N GLY A 57 -0.62 -11.51 -7.04
CA GLY A 57 0.38 -11.68 -8.09
C GLY A 57 1.77 -11.68 -7.46
N VAL A 58 2.70 -12.44 -8.07
CA VAL A 58 4.12 -12.36 -7.73
C VAL A 58 4.75 -11.33 -8.66
N PHE A 59 5.37 -10.31 -8.07
CA PHE A 59 6.04 -9.25 -8.80
C PHE A 59 7.54 -9.33 -8.53
N ILE A 60 8.33 -9.57 -9.57
CA ILE A 60 9.80 -9.57 -9.49
C ILE A 60 10.28 -8.29 -10.16
N ASN A 61 10.94 -7.42 -9.39
CA ASN A 61 11.56 -6.24 -9.95
C ASN A 61 12.94 -6.61 -10.50
N ASN A 62 13.10 -6.52 -11.82
CA ASN A 62 14.36 -6.81 -12.54
C ASN A 62 15.21 -5.54 -12.77
N ALA A 63 14.94 -4.44 -12.08
CA ALA A 63 15.74 -3.22 -12.22
C ALA A 63 17.21 -3.48 -11.83
N ASP A 64 18.11 -3.17 -12.75
CA ASP A 64 19.53 -3.02 -12.48
C ASP A 64 19.73 -1.84 -11.54
N THR A 65 20.53 -2.03 -10.48
CA THR A 65 20.90 -0.97 -9.53
C THR A 65 21.50 0.21 -10.28
N ASN A 66 20.73 1.29 -10.42
CA ASN A 66 21.16 2.47 -11.16
C ASN A 66 22.20 3.22 -10.32
N SER A 67 23.46 3.18 -10.74
CA SER A 67 24.62 3.67 -9.97
C SER A 67 24.59 5.18 -9.69
N ASN A 68 23.77 5.95 -10.43
CA ASN A 68 23.71 7.41 -10.37
C ASN A 68 22.40 7.96 -9.78
N LEU A 69 21.61 7.15 -9.06
CA LEU A 69 20.37 7.64 -8.46
C LEU A 69 20.65 8.67 -7.36
N THR A 70 20.02 9.84 -7.43
CA THR A 70 20.10 10.86 -6.39
C THR A 70 18.93 10.77 -5.41
N ILE A 71 19.14 11.26 -4.19
CA ILE A 71 18.08 11.35 -3.16
C ILE A 71 16.81 12.06 -3.68
N PRO A 72 16.89 13.25 -4.31
CA PRO A 72 15.69 13.93 -4.83
C PRO A 72 14.94 13.10 -5.88
N HIS A 73 15.69 12.38 -6.73
CA HIS A 73 15.10 11.52 -7.74
C HIS A 73 14.39 10.31 -7.10
N ALA A 74 15.02 9.66 -6.12
CA ALA A 74 14.43 8.56 -5.37
C ALA A 74 13.12 8.99 -4.66
N VAL A 75 13.11 10.18 -4.06
CA VAL A 75 11.92 10.75 -3.42
C VAL A 75 10.82 11.04 -4.44
N LYS A 76 11.18 11.57 -5.62
CA LYS A 76 10.21 11.78 -6.70
C LYS A 76 9.55 10.46 -7.11
N ILE A 77 10.34 9.41 -7.33
CA ILE A 77 9.83 8.06 -7.63
C ILE A 77 8.87 7.59 -6.53
N PHE A 78 9.26 7.70 -5.26
CA PHE A 78 8.39 7.32 -4.14
C PHE A 78 7.08 8.12 -4.11
N ILE A 79 7.14 9.43 -4.31
CA ILE A 79 5.94 10.28 -4.28
C ILE A 79 5.00 9.96 -5.45
N ASP A 80 5.54 9.83 -6.66
CA ASP A 80 4.74 9.68 -7.88
C ASP A 80 4.21 8.25 -8.05
N ASN A 81 5.00 7.23 -7.71
CA ASN A 81 4.64 5.83 -7.96
C ASN A 81 4.00 5.16 -6.75
N TYR A 82 4.30 5.62 -5.53
CA TYR A 82 3.74 5.04 -4.31
C TYR A 82 2.71 5.97 -3.65
N ALA A 83 3.13 7.15 -3.21
CA ALA A 83 2.26 8.00 -2.39
C ALA A 83 1.03 8.49 -3.16
N LYS A 84 1.19 8.88 -4.43
CA LYS A 84 0.10 9.35 -5.28
C LYS A 84 -0.92 8.26 -5.61
N CYS A 85 -0.46 7.02 -5.80
CA CYS A 85 -1.30 5.90 -6.24
C CYS A 85 -2.01 5.18 -5.08
N TYR A 86 -1.36 5.07 -3.92
CA TYR A 86 -1.82 4.20 -2.83
C TYR A 86 -2.18 4.94 -1.54
N CYS A 87 -1.91 6.23 -1.42
CA CYS A 87 -2.28 7.01 -0.24
C CYS A 87 -3.48 7.92 -0.52
N SER A 88 -4.22 8.30 0.53
CA SER A 88 -5.24 9.34 0.41
C SER A 88 -4.62 10.67 -0.05
N HIS A 89 -5.39 11.51 -0.73
CA HIS A 89 -4.94 12.82 -1.19
C HIS A 89 -4.32 13.67 -0.07
N ARG A 90 -4.94 13.65 1.12
CA ARG A 90 -4.42 14.35 2.32
C ARG A 90 -3.07 13.80 2.77
N THR A 91 -2.91 12.48 2.77
CA THR A 91 -1.64 11.82 3.12
C THR A 91 -0.55 12.16 2.10
N TYR A 92 -0.88 12.07 0.80
CA TYR A 92 0.02 12.46 -0.29
C TYR A 92 0.54 13.89 -0.14
N MET A 93 -0.35 14.87 0.09
CA MET A 93 0.04 16.26 0.30
C MET A 93 0.91 16.44 1.55
N LYS A 94 0.56 15.77 2.64
CA LYS A 94 1.35 15.77 3.87
C LYS A 94 2.76 15.21 3.63
N TYR A 95 2.88 14.11 2.89
CA TYR A 95 4.17 13.49 2.59
C TYR A 95 5.04 14.44 1.78
N ARG A 96 4.49 15.07 0.73
CA ARG A 96 5.22 16.08 -0.05
C ARG A 96 5.77 17.22 0.81
N ALA A 97 4.96 17.73 1.74
CA ALA A 97 5.38 18.78 2.65
C ALA A 97 6.51 18.31 3.59
N ILE A 98 6.37 17.14 4.22
CA ILE A 98 7.40 16.60 5.13
C ILE A 98 8.70 16.34 4.35
N PHE A 99 8.65 15.78 3.14
CA PHE A 99 9.86 15.61 2.35
C PHE A 99 10.53 16.93 2.05
N LYS A 100 9.78 17.91 1.52
CA LYS A 100 10.32 19.20 1.13
C LYS A 100 10.96 19.96 2.29
N PHE A 101 10.32 19.98 3.45
CA PHE A 101 10.72 20.88 4.55
C PHE A 101 11.49 20.19 5.68
N ASP A 102 11.26 18.88 5.88
CA ASP A 102 11.81 18.18 7.05
C ASP A 102 12.91 17.20 6.65
N ILE A 103 12.73 16.45 5.54
CA ILE A 103 13.63 15.34 5.18
C ILE A 103 14.72 15.78 4.20
N MET A 104 14.39 16.47 3.10
CA MET A 104 15.36 16.90 2.08
C MET A 104 16.50 17.76 2.63
N PRO A 105 16.26 18.75 3.49
CA PRO A 105 17.33 19.55 4.07
C PRO A 105 18.33 18.76 4.95
N ILE A 106 18.05 17.48 5.22
CA ILE A 106 18.93 16.57 5.95
C ILE A 106 19.52 15.53 5.01
N LEU A 107 18.73 14.99 4.07
CA LEU A 107 19.15 13.88 3.22
C LEU A 107 20.03 14.27 2.04
N GLU A 108 20.06 15.54 1.62
CA GLU A 108 20.84 15.98 0.46
C GLU A 108 22.35 15.68 0.59
N GLN A 109 22.88 15.61 1.81
CA GLN A 109 24.28 15.25 2.09
C GLN A 109 24.56 13.74 2.04
N TYR A 110 23.54 12.89 1.85
CA TYR A 110 23.68 11.44 1.90
C TYR A 110 23.63 10.83 0.50
N ASN A 111 24.39 9.75 0.33
CA ASN A 111 24.23 8.86 -0.81
C ASN A 111 23.02 7.94 -0.56
N ILE A 112 22.03 7.96 -1.46
CA ILE A 112 20.84 7.10 -1.36
C ILE A 112 21.21 5.62 -1.23
N GLN A 113 22.29 5.15 -1.88
CA GLN A 113 22.66 3.74 -1.90
C GLN A 113 23.16 3.23 -0.53
N ILE A 114 23.59 4.13 0.36
CA ILE A 114 24.26 3.79 1.62
C ILE A 114 23.48 4.40 2.80
N PHE A 115 22.60 3.58 3.40
CA PHE A 115 21.89 3.90 4.64
C PHE A 115 22.13 2.82 5.69
N ASN A 116 23.06 3.11 6.60
CA ASN A 116 23.40 2.27 7.74
C ASN A 116 22.83 2.83 9.05
N TYR A 117 23.16 2.19 10.17
CA TYR A 117 22.73 2.59 11.50
C TYR A 117 23.15 4.04 11.83
N ASP A 118 24.41 4.39 11.54
CA ASP A 118 24.95 5.72 11.83
C ASP A 118 24.21 6.82 11.05
N SER A 119 23.89 6.58 9.78
CA SER A 119 23.06 7.50 8.98
C SER A 119 21.74 7.80 9.68
N ILE A 120 21.05 6.78 10.20
CA ILE A 120 19.76 6.94 10.88
C ILE A 120 19.91 7.73 12.19
N VAL A 121 20.95 7.45 12.98
CA VAL A 121 21.23 8.17 14.22
C VAL A 121 21.53 9.64 13.95
N ILE A 122 22.36 9.94 12.95
CA ILE A 122 22.69 11.33 12.58
C ILE A 122 21.44 12.07 12.11
N ILE A 123 20.60 11.44 11.28
CA ILE A 123 19.34 12.05 10.83
C ILE A 123 18.42 12.35 12.02
N TYR A 124 18.25 11.40 12.94
CA TYR A 124 17.45 11.62 14.15
C TYR A 124 18.00 12.79 14.98
N ASN A 125 19.30 12.82 15.24
CA ASN A 125 19.95 13.87 16.02
C ASN A 125 19.80 15.24 15.34
N SER A 126 19.86 15.29 14.01
CA SER A 126 19.65 16.54 13.27
C SER A 126 18.24 17.12 13.44
N LEU A 127 17.21 16.26 13.59
CA LEU A 127 15.85 16.70 13.90
C LEU A 127 15.72 17.24 15.34
N VAL A 128 16.43 16.61 16.28
CA VAL A 128 16.48 17.07 17.68
C VAL A 128 17.17 18.42 17.79
N VAL A 129 18.32 18.60 17.12
CA VAL A 129 19.07 19.87 17.10
C VAL A 129 18.25 21.01 16.47
N ARG A 130 17.37 20.69 15.50
CA ARG A 130 16.44 21.66 14.89
C ARG A 130 15.20 21.95 15.76
N ASP A 131 15.17 21.47 17.00
CA ASP A 131 14.09 21.66 17.98
C ASP A 131 12.70 21.20 17.47
N PHE A 132 12.66 20.07 16.75
CA PHE A 132 11.39 19.52 16.31
C PHE A 132 10.61 18.93 17.49
N LYS A 133 9.33 19.28 17.60
CA LYS A 133 8.43 18.66 18.59
C LYS A 133 8.45 17.12 18.47
N PRO A 134 8.34 16.35 19.57
CA PRO A 134 8.43 14.89 19.53
C PRO A 134 7.49 14.19 18.55
N LEU A 135 6.27 14.72 18.37
CA LEU A 135 5.31 14.19 17.40
C LEU A 135 5.76 14.42 15.95
N ARG A 136 6.42 15.55 15.66
CA ARG A 136 6.98 15.85 14.34
C ARG A 136 8.14 14.91 14.05
N ILE A 137 9.09 14.76 14.99
CA ILE A 137 10.19 13.79 14.87
C ILE A 137 9.66 12.39 14.58
N LYS A 138 8.67 11.92 15.34
CA LYS A 138 8.05 10.61 15.12
C LYS A 138 7.51 10.47 13.70
N ASN A 139 6.75 11.46 13.22
CA ASN A 139 6.13 11.43 11.90
C ASN A 139 7.17 11.48 10.77
N THR A 140 8.20 12.31 10.92
CA THR A 140 9.30 12.44 9.97
C THR A 140 10.10 11.15 9.86
N MET A 141 10.49 10.55 11.00
CA MET A 141 11.24 9.28 11.01
C MET A 141 10.39 8.10 10.53
N ALA A 142 9.08 8.09 10.80
CA ALA A 142 8.17 7.07 10.28
C ALA A 142 8.04 7.16 8.75
N LEU A 143 7.96 8.37 8.19
CA LEU A 143 7.95 8.57 6.74
C LEU A 143 9.29 8.16 6.11
N LEU A 144 10.42 8.52 6.74
CA LEU A 144 11.74 8.08 6.31
C LEU A 144 11.85 6.55 6.28
N LYS A 145 11.32 5.85 7.29
CA LYS A 145 11.28 4.38 7.31
C LYS A 145 10.50 3.83 6.10
N GLN A 146 9.33 4.40 5.82
CA GLN A 146 8.48 3.96 4.71
C GLN A 146 9.16 4.19 3.36
N PHE A 147 9.83 5.33 3.20
CA PHE A 147 10.65 5.65 2.04
C PHE A 147 11.78 4.65 1.82
N LEU A 148 12.60 4.41 2.83
CA LEU A 148 13.73 3.49 2.71
C LEU A 148 13.26 2.05 2.47
N LYS A 149 12.13 1.64 3.07
CA LYS A 149 11.52 0.33 2.80
C LYS A 149 11.09 0.20 1.33
N TYR A 150 10.49 1.26 0.77
CA TYR A 150 10.15 1.30 -0.65
C TYR A 150 11.39 1.28 -1.54
N CYS A 151 12.41 2.09 -1.24
CA CYS A 151 13.66 2.08 -1.99
C CYS A 151 14.33 0.70 -1.96
N LYS A 152 14.25 -0.03 -0.84
CA LYS A 152 14.70 -1.42 -0.75
C LYS A 152 13.91 -2.35 -1.69
N SER A 153 12.57 -2.29 -1.68
CA SER A 153 11.75 -3.15 -2.56
C SER A 153 11.99 -2.88 -4.03
N GLU A 154 12.29 -1.62 -4.37
CA GLU A 154 12.66 -1.18 -5.71
C GLU A 154 14.15 -1.36 -6.05
N LYS A 155 14.94 -2.04 -5.19
CA LYS A 155 16.39 -2.27 -5.38
C LYS A 155 17.21 -0.97 -5.59
N LEU A 156 16.79 0.12 -4.97
CA LEU A 156 17.46 1.43 -5.02
C LEU A 156 18.49 1.62 -3.90
N LEU A 157 18.57 0.69 -2.94
CA LEU A 157 19.51 0.69 -1.81
C LEU A 157 20.45 -0.51 -1.90
N ASN A 158 21.74 -0.30 -1.67
CA ASN A 158 22.71 -1.39 -1.50
C ASN A 158 22.71 -1.90 -0.06
N THR A 159 22.53 -0.99 0.89
CA THR A 159 22.46 -1.29 2.32
C THR A 159 21.15 -0.77 2.90
N TYR A 160 20.54 -1.57 3.77
CA TYR A 160 19.30 -1.21 4.44
C TYR A 160 19.33 -1.65 5.89
N VAL A 161 19.01 -0.73 6.78
CA VAL A 161 18.80 -0.99 8.21
C VAL A 161 17.32 -0.84 8.52
N ASP A 162 16.74 -1.88 9.13
CA ASP A 162 15.41 -1.76 9.74
C ASP A 162 15.54 -1.08 11.11
N PHE A 163 14.68 -0.10 11.38
CA PHE A 163 14.66 0.64 12.64
C PHE A 163 13.23 0.91 13.07
N GLN A 164 13.01 1.14 14.36
CA GLN A 164 11.68 1.42 14.91
C GLN A 164 11.61 2.82 15.50
N VAL A 165 10.51 3.51 15.23
CA VAL A 165 10.23 4.85 15.76
C VAL A 165 9.15 4.74 16.83
N LYS A 166 9.58 4.60 18.09
CA LYS A 166 8.70 4.44 19.25
C LYS A 166 8.85 5.62 20.20
N ARG A 167 7.78 5.95 20.95
CA ARG A 167 7.90 6.88 22.08
C ARG A 167 8.71 6.19 23.19
N VAL A 168 9.64 6.89 23.81
CA VAL A 168 10.31 6.37 25.00
C VAL A 168 9.27 6.22 26.11
N SER A 169 9.12 5.00 26.62
CA SER A 169 8.27 4.66 27.76
C SER A 169 8.78 3.35 28.34
N LYS A 170 8.46 3.04 29.61
CA LYS A 170 8.78 1.74 30.24
C LYS A 170 8.28 0.52 29.44
N LYS A 171 7.24 0.72 28.61
CA LYS A 171 6.72 -0.32 27.71
C LYS A 171 7.57 -0.53 26.45
N ASN A 172 8.42 0.42 26.08
CA ASN A 172 9.22 0.39 24.85
C ASN A 172 10.73 0.26 25.10
N GLU A 173 11.16 0.12 26.35
CA GLU A 173 12.51 -0.36 26.66
C GLU A 173 12.70 -1.74 26.02
N TYR A 174 13.75 -1.85 25.21
CA TYR A 174 14.14 -3.11 24.57
C TYR A 174 14.58 -4.06 25.70
N SER A 175 13.81 -5.11 25.94
CA SER A 175 14.17 -6.23 26.79
C SER A 175 13.96 -7.49 25.97
N LEU A 176 15.02 -8.28 25.82
CA LEU A 176 15.00 -9.59 25.16
C LEU A 176 13.98 -10.53 25.83
N ASP A 177 13.68 -10.29 27.11
CA ASP A 177 12.76 -11.06 27.96
C ASP A 177 11.28 -10.93 27.57
N ARG A 178 10.93 -10.12 26.56
CA ARG A 178 9.56 -9.94 26.07
C ARG A 178 9.22 -10.73 24.82
N ILE A 179 10.19 -11.46 24.26
CA ILE A 179 9.94 -12.39 23.16
C ILE A 179 9.52 -13.73 23.77
N ASN A 180 8.23 -13.87 24.09
CA ASN A 180 7.65 -15.18 24.40
C ASN A 180 7.34 -15.88 23.09
N PHE A 181 8.12 -16.91 22.76
CA PHE A 181 7.67 -17.93 21.81
C PHE A 181 6.76 -18.89 22.59
N THR A 182 5.45 -18.70 22.44
CA THR A 182 4.42 -19.68 22.81
C THR A 182 3.87 -20.31 21.54
#